data_AF-W7EFB1-F1
#
_entry.id   AF-W7EFB1-F1
#
_cell.length_a   1.000
_cell.length_b   1.000
_cell.length_c   1.000
_cell.angle_alpha   90.00
_cell.angle_beta   90.00
_cell.angle_gamma   90.00
#
_symmetry.space_group_name_H-M   'P 1'
#
loop_
_entity.id
_entity.type
_entity.pdbx_description
1 polymer ?
#
loop_
_entity_poly.entity_id
_entity_poly.type
_entity_poly.pdbx_seq_one_letter_code
_entity_poly.pdbx_strand_id
1 'polypeptide(L)'
;MPRMVAPPPSGEFQIVLSKPFNGAPTHMIEVIGEPNRSASIRLSNYNGGSKSSEKKGDVPQDDVRELMSLVSTLRGFPSHPSKDIYGLDTKVDFNTMEIQWGNQDEDPAMEGGEVAGEQKDEFKRIAESIEALARQFAKQDSAV
;
A
#
# COMPACT_ATOMS: atom_id res chain seq x y z
N MET A 1 2.83 -9.93 -17.64
CA MET A 1 1.61 -10.67 -17.28
C MET A 1 0.81 -9.76 -16.36
N PRO A 2 -0.44 -9.41 -16.68
CA PRO A 2 -1.27 -8.67 -15.73
C PRO A 2 -1.40 -9.53 -14.47
N ARG A 3 -1.07 -8.98 -13.30
CA ARG A 3 -1.30 -9.66 -12.02
C ARG A 3 -2.82 -9.83 -11.89
N MET A 4 -3.34 -11.00 -12.24
CA MET A 4 -4.68 -11.42 -11.82
C MET A 4 -4.60 -11.67 -10.30
N VAL A 5 -4.57 -10.59 -9.52
CA VAL A 5 -5.00 -10.63 -8.13
C VAL A 5 -6.46 -11.01 -8.20
N ALA A 6 -6.78 -12.25 -7.82
CA ALA A 6 -8.16 -12.70 -7.75
C ALA A 6 -8.93 -11.65 -6.92
N PRO A 7 -10.11 -11.18 -7.39
CA PRO A 7 -10.91 -10.27 -6.59
C PRO A 7 -11.12 -10.93 -5.21
N PRO A 8 -10.80 -10.24 -4.11
CA PRO A 8 -10.91 -10.83 -2.79
C PRO A 8 -12.32 -11.40 -2.60
N PRO A 9 -12.46 -12.67 -2.22
CA PRO A 9 -13.77 -13.27 -2.04
C PRO A 9 -14.41 -12.64 -0.81
N SER A 10 -15.47 -11.85 -1.03
CA SER A 10 -16.33 -11.25 0.03
C SER A 10 -15.81 -9.94 0.60
N GLY A 11 -16.17 -8.78 0.03
CA GLY A 11 -16.16 -7.49 0.74
C GLY A 11 -14.81 -6.93 1.19
N GLU A 12 -13.74 -7.70 1.15
CA GLU A 12 -12.45 -7.37 1.74
C GLU A 12 -11.68 -6.36 0.89
N PHE A 13 -10.87 -5.55 1.57
CA PHE A 13 -9.85 -4.71 0.98
C PHE A 13 -8.46 -5.25 1.33
N GLN A 14 -7.52 -5.02 0.44
CA GLN A 14 -6.10 -5.28 0.62
C GLN A 14 -5.31 -4.03 0.21
N ILE A 15 -4.46 -3.56 1.11
CA ILE A 15 -3.53 -2.46 0.88
C ILE A 15 -2.12 -3.01 1.05
N VAL A 16 -1.27 -2.82 0.06
CA VAL A 16 0.13 -3.23 0.12
C VAL A 16 1.00 -2.02 -0.12
N LEU A 17 1.92 -1.75 0.81
CA LEU A 17 2.99 -0.77 0.65
C LEU A 17 4.32 -1.53 0.63
N SER A 18 5.18 -1.27 -0.35
CA SER A 18 6.51 -1.87 -0.42
C SER A 18 7.59 -0.85 -0.80
N LYS A 19 8.80 -1.06 -0.28
CA LYS A 19 10.00 -0.28 -0.60
C LYS A 19 11.16 -1.23 -0.89
N PRO A 20 12.06 -0.93 -1.84
CA PRO A 20 12.05 0.22 -2.76
C PRO A 20 10.95 0.14 -3.83
N PHE A 21 10.75 1.20 -4.62
CA PHE A 21 9.85 1.17 -5.77
C PHE A 21 10.39 0.17 -6.80
N ASN A 22 11.66 0.25 -7.19
CA ASN A 22 12.25 -0.71 -8.12
C ASN A 22 13.22 -1.65 -7.40
N GLY A 23 13.07 -2.96 -7.61
CA GLY A 23 13.97 -3.98 -7.10
C GLY A 23 13.34 -4.92 -6.09
N ALA A 24 14.18 -5.63 -5.33
CA ALA A 24 13.74 -6.57 -4.30
C ALA A 24 13.22 -5.79 -3.08
N PRO A 25 12.01 -6.08 -2.58
CA PRO A 25 11.47 -5.38 -1.43
C PRO A 25 12.35 -5.61 -0.20
N THR A 26 12.70 -4.54 0.50
CA THR A 26 13.37 -4.57 1.81
C THR A 26 12.37 -4.39 2.94
N HIS A 27 11.26 -3.70 2.66
CA HIS A 27 10.21 -3.35 3.60
C HIS A 27 8.86 -3.49 2.93
N MET A 28 7.93 -4.21 3.54
CA MET A 28 6.58 -4.40 3.02
C MET A 28 5.56 -4.36 4.15
N ILE A 29 4.49 -3.61 3.94
CA ILE A 29 3.35 -3.52 4.83
C ILE A 29 2.13 -4.01 4.07
N GLU A 30 1.36 -4.91 4.66
CA GLU A 30 0.13 -5.43 4.10
C GLU A 30 -0.99 -5.23 5.12
N VAL A 31 -2.09 -4.59 4.70
CA VAL A 31 -3.30 -4.42 5.50
C VAL A 31 -4.44 -5.13 4.78
N ILE A 32 -5.05 -6.12 5.43
CA ILE A 32 -6.16 -6.90 4.87
C ILE A 32 -7.31 -6.84 5.86
N GLY A 33 -8.51 -6.50 5.40
CA GLY A 33 -9.69 -6.52 6.25
C GLY A 33 -10.97 -6.20 5.51
N GLU A 34 -12.05 -6.07 6.26
CA GLU A 34 -13.36 -5.69 5.72
C GLU A 34 -13.66 -4.22 6.04
N PRO A 35 -14.32 -3.46 5.13
CA PRO A 35 -14.80 -2.12 5.41
C PRO A 35 -15.69 -2.12 6.66
N ASN A 36 -15.52 -1.12 7.52
CA ASN A 36 -16.26 -0.98 8.77
C ASN A 36 -16.02 -2.10 9.81
N ARG A 37 -14.90 -2.82 9.70
CA ARG A 37 -14.44 -3.79 10.71
C ARG A 37 -12.96 -3.59 11.03
N SER A 38 -12.46 -4.32 12.01
CA SER A 38 -11.02 -4.44 12.25
C SER A 38 -10.33 -5.09 11.05
N ALA A 39 -9.09 -4.69 10.78
CA ALA A 39 -8.25 -5.26 9.74
C ALA A 39 -6.99 -5.88 10.35
N SER A 40 -6.42 -6.89 9.71
CA SER A 40 -5.11 -7.41 10.08
C SER A 40 -4.03 -6.63 9.34
N ILE A 41 -2.98 -6.23 10.06
CA ILE A 41 -1.80 -5.59 9.50
C ILE A 41 -0.58 -6.48 9.66
N ARG A 42 0.24 -6.54 8.63
CA ARG A 42 1.48 -7.30 8.59
C ARG A 42 2.61 -6.38 8.15
N LEU A 43 3.68 -6.38 8.90
CA LEU A 43 4.92 -5.70 8.59
C LEU A 43 5.99 -6.74 8.34
N SER A 44 6.54 -6.75 7.13
CA SER A 44 7.56 -7.68 6.68
C SER A 44 8.84 -6.93 6.35
N ASN A 45 9.93 -7.32 6.99
CA ASN A 45 11.27 -6.88 6.60
C ASN A 45 11.96 -8.01 5.84
N TYR A 46 12.79 -7.63 4.88
CA TYR A 46 13.55 -8.55 4.05
C TYR A 46 15.03 -8.23 4.19
N ASN A 47 15.85 -9.29 4.23
CA ASN A 47 17.30 -9.19 4.19
C ASN A 47 17.78 -10.03 3.02
N GLY A 48 18.01 -9.39 1.87
CA GLY A 48 18.43 -10.04 0.63
C GLY A 48 17.44 -11.09 0.14
N GLY A 49 16.40 -10.69 -0.61
CA GLY A 49 15.44 -11.60 -1.26
C GLY A 49 14.57 -12.49 -0.33
N SER A 50 15.02 -12.73 0.90
CA SER A 50 14.36 -13.54 1.91
C SER A 50 13.78 -12.64 3.01
N LYS A 51 12.60 -13.02 3.48
CA LYS A 51 11.94 -12.38 4.62
C LYS A 51 12.79 -12.61 5.87
N SER A 52 13.14 -11.55 6.58
CA SER A 52 14.01 -11.60 7.77
C SER A 52 13.23 -11.48 9.07
N SER A 53 12.12 -10.76 9.06
CA SER A 53 11.21 -10.60 10.20
C SER A 53 9.82 -10.30 9.69
N GLU A 54 8.81 -10.85 10.36
CA GLU A 54 7.42 -10.50 10.16
C GLU A 54 6.80 -10.13 11.49
N LYS A 55 6.08 -9.02 11.52
CA LYS A 55 5.22 -8.63 12.63
C LYS A 55 3.79 -8.55 12.17
N LYS A 56 2.86 -8.98 13.02
CA LYS A 56 1.42 -8.91 12.78
C LYS A 56 0.73 -8.16 13.90
N GLY A 57 -0.49 -7.74 13.62
CA GLY A 57 -1.42 -7.23 14.60
C GLY A 57 -2.74 -6.84 13.96
N ASP A 58 -3.59 -6.22 14.76
CA ASP A 58 -4.94 -5.84 14.37
C ASP A 58 -5.09 -4.32 14.44
N VAL A 59 -5.65 -3.76 13.37
CA VAL A 59 -6.02 -2.36 13.25
C VAL A 59 -7.50 -2.25 13.62
N PRO A 60 -7.86 -1.41 14.60
CA PRO A 60 -9.26 -1.24 15.01
C PRO A 60 -10.07 -0.55 13.92
N GLN A 61 -11.39 -0.69 14.01
CA GLN A 61 -12.33 -0.20 13.00
C GLN A 61 -12.19 1.31 12.73
N ASP A 62 -11.94 2.13 13.76
CA ASP A 62 -11.82 3.58 13.61
C ASP A 62 -10.63 3.96 12.70
N ASP A 63 -9.45 3.39 12.97
CA ASP A 63 -8.24 3.56 12.15
C ASP A 63 -8.42 3.01 10.72
N VAL A 64 -9.11 1.87 10.56
CA VAL A 64 -9.46 1.33 9.24
C VAL A 64 -10.33 2.29 8.44
N ARG A 65 -11.30 2.94 9.09
CA ARG A 65 -12.19 3.90 8.44
C ARG A 65 -11.43 5.15 7.98
N GLU A 66 -10.51 5.64 8.78
CA GLU A 66 -9.63 6.76 8.40
C GLU A 66 -8.72 6.36 7.23
N LEU A 67 -8.11 5.18 7.27
CA LEU A 67 -7.29 4.64 6.18
C LEU A 67 -8.09 4.55 4.87
N MET A 68 -9.31 4.01 4.90
CA MET A 68 -10.18 3.95 3.72
C MET A 68 -10.52 5.32 3.15
N SER A 69 -10.72 6.32 4.02
CA SER A 69 -10.96 7.70 3.60
C SER A 69 -9.74 8.29 2.88
N LEU A 70 -8.53 8.04 3.39
CA LEU A 70 -7.28 8.48 2.77
C LEU A 70 -7.04 7.80 1.42
N VAL A 71 -7.23 6.48 1.36
CA VAL A 71 -7.05 5.69 0.13
C VAL A 71 -8.01 6.12 -0.97
N SER A 72 -9.24 6.50 -0.59
CA SER A 72 -10.23 7.01 -1.56
C SER A 72 -9.79 8.31 -2.23
N THR A 73 -8.98 9.14 -1.56
CA THR A 73 -8.40 10.36 -2.14
C THR A 73 -7.36 10.05 -3.21
N LEU A 74 -6.65 8.92 -3.12
CA LEU A 74 -5.67 8.50 -4.14
C LEU A 74 -6.32 7.93 -5.39
N ARG A 75 -7.65 7.75 -5.40
CA ARG A 75 -8.35 7.28 -6.59
C ARG A 75 -8.15 8.28 -7.73
N GLY A 76 -7.58 7.79 -8.83
CA GLY A 76 -7.30 8.62 -10.02
C GLY A 76 -6.01 9.43 -9.92
N PHE A 77 -5.17 9.15 -8.91
CA PHE A 77 -3.80 9.64 -8.91
C PHE A 77 -3.02 8.98 -10.06
N PRO A 78 -2.06 9.69 -10.65
CA PRO A 78 -1.25 9.14 -11.73
C PRO A 78 -0.42 7.93 -11.28
N SER A 79 -0.20 6.97 -12.17
CA SER A 79 0.71 5.83 -11.94
C SER A 79 1.74 5.71 -13.06
N HIS A 80 2.83 4.98 -12.82
CA HIS A 80 3.82 4.74 -13.87
C HIS A 80 4.57 3.43 -13.60
N PRO A 81 4.70 2.51 -14.57
CA PRO A 81 5.20 1.16 -14.31
C PRO A 81 6.67 1.07 -13.90
N SER A 82 7.50 1.95 -14.46
CA SER A 82 8.95 1.90 -14.26
C SER A 82 9.55 3.08 -13.49
N LYS A 83 8.79 4.15 -13.28
CA LYS A 83 9.30 5.42 -12.74
C LYS A 83 8.58 5.75 -11.44
N ASP A 84 9.34 5.99 -10.39
CA ASP A 84 8.81 6.58 -9.17
C ASP A 84 8.53 8.07 -9.42
N ILE A 85 7.32 8.36 -9.90
CA ILE A 85 6.84 9.71 -10.21
C ILE A 85 6.60 10.56 -8.96
N TYR A 86 6.54 9.93 -7.78
CA TYR A 86 6.32 10.57 -6.49
C TYR A 86 7.62 10.87 -5.74
N GLY A 87 8.72 10.18 -6.08
CA GLY A 87 10.05 10.42 -5.50
C GLY A 87 10.20 9.93 -4.06
N LEU A 88 9.42 8.94 -3.65
CA LEU A 88 9.42 8.37 -2.30
C LEU A 88 10.03 6.97 -2.22
N ASP A 89 10.47 6.42 -3.35
CA ASP A 89 10.95 5.05 -3.52
C ASP A 89 9.98 4.01 -2.90
N THR A 90 8.69 4.26 -3.08
CA THR A 90 7.61 3.51 -2.42
C THR A 90 6.56 3.07 -3.44
N LYS A 91 6.23 1.79 -3.42
CA LYS A 91 5.10 1.20 -4.12
C LYS A 91 3.89 1.11 -3.20
N VAL A 92 2.73 1.48 -3.72
CA VAL A 92 1.46 1.32 -3.02
C VAL A 92 0.45 0.72 -3.98
N ASP A 93 -0.18 -0.37 -3.56
CA ASP A 93 -1.23 -1.08 -4.28
C ASP A 93 -2.48 -1.15 -3.40
N PHE A 94 -3.59 -0.65 -3.93
CA PHE A 94 -4.92 -0.69 -3.30
C PHE A 94 -5.82 -1.61 -4.10
N ASN A 95 -6.33 -2.62 -3.41
CA ASN A 95 -7.28 -3.58 -3.95
C ASN A 95 -8.50 -3.58 -3.04
N THR A 96 -9.49 -2.76 -3.36
CA THR A 96 -10.77 -2.69 -2.65
C THR A 96 -11.90 -3.03 -3.63
N MET A 97 -13.13 -3.19 -3.13
CA MET A 97 -14.30 -3.36 -4.00
C MET A 97 -14.50 -2.22 -4.99
N GLU A 98 -14.08 -1.00 -4.63
CA GLU A 98 -14.32 0.21 -5.42
C GLU A 98 -13.09 0.65 -6.22
N ILE A 99 -11.90 0.32 -5.74
CA ILE A 99 -10.63 0.84 -6.24
C ILE A 99 -9.67 -0.32 -6.45
N GLN A 100 -9.23 -0.51 -7.69
CA GLN A 100 -8.06 -1.29 -8.04
C GLN A 100 -7.05 -0.31 -8.64
N TRP A 101 -6.04 0.05 -7.86
CA TRP A 101 -5.05 1.05 -8.27
C TRP A 101 -3.72 0.77 -7.58
N GLY A 102 -2.64 0.77 -8.35
CA GLY A 102 -1.28 0.82 -7.84
C GLY A 102 -0.49 1.93 -8.53
N ASN A 103 0.42 2.57 -7.80
CA ASN A 103 1.27 3.62 -8.38
C ASN A 103 2.29 3.08 -9.41
N GLN A 104 2.37 1.76 -9.56
CA GLN A 104 3.15 1.04 -10.59
C GLN A 104 2.28 0.54 -11.76
N ASP A 105 1.00 0.88 -11.81
CA ASP A 105 0.15 0.50 -12.94
C ASP A 105 0.50 1.34 -14.17
N GLU A 106 0.12 0.82 -15.35
CA GLU A 106 0.26 1.53 -16.61
C GLU A 106 -0.81 2.62 -16.70
N ASP A 107 -0.39 3.88 -16.65
CA ASP A 107 -1.26 5.02 -16.91
C ASP A 107 -0.78 5.76 -18.18
N PRO A 108 -1.54 5.66 -19.29
CA PRO A 108 -1.19 6.34 -20.53
C PRO A 108 -1.22 7.87 -20.40
N ALA A 109 -1.89 8.43 -19.40
CA ALA A 109 -1.89 9.87 -19.14
C ALA A 109 -0.55 10.37 -18.56
N MET A 110 0.32 9.46 -18.10
CA MET A 110 1.61 9.78 -17.50
C MET A 110 2.82 9.59 -18.42
N GLU A 111 2.59 9.31 -19.71
CA GLU A 111 3.67 9.21 -20.70
C GLU A 111 4.32 10.58 -20.95
N GLY A 112 5.31 10.94 -20.13
CA GLY A 112 6.05 12.20 -20.20
C GLY A 112 5.56 13.31 -19.25
N GLY A 113 4.57 13.04 -18.41
CA GLY A 113 4.04 13.98 -17.43
C GLY A 113 4.82 14.02 -16.11
N GLU A 114 4.72 15.14 -15.40
CA GLU A 114 5.18 15.30 -14.01
C GLU A 114 3.98 15.46 -13.06
N VAL A 115 4.06 14.82 -11.90
CA VAL A 115 3.05 14.93 -10.85
C VAL A 115 3.23 16.26 -10.11
N ALA A 116 2.14 16.98 -9.85
CA ALA A 116 2.15 18.23 -9.10
C ALA A 116 2.67 18.03 -7.67
N GLY A 117 3.29 19.06 -7.08
CA GLY A 117 3.83 19.01 -5.71
C GLY A 117 2.79 18.60 -4.68
N GLU A 118 1.58 19.16 -4.77
CA GLU A 118 0.47 18.85 -3.86
C GLU A 118 0.07 17.36 -3.89
N GLN A 119 0.08 16.72 -5.07
CA GLN A 119 -0.18 15.28 -5.20
C GLN A 119 0.95 14.44 -4.62
N LYS A 120 2.21 14.90 -4.73
CA LYS A 120 3.35 14.24 -4.08
C LYS A 120 3.26 14.32 -2.57
N ASP A 121 2.88 15.48 -2.03
CA ASP A 121 2.68 15.67 -0.61
C ASP A 121 1.53 14.82 -0.06
N GLU A 122 0.42 14.72 -0.79
CA GLU A 122 -0.71 13.88 -0.39
C GLU A 122 -0.35 12.38 -0.45
N PHE A 123 0.31 11.94 -1.52
CA PHE A 123 0.81 10.56 -1.64
C PHE A 123 1.79 10.23 -0.49
N LYS A 124 2.69 11.16 -0.17
CA LYS A 124 3.62 11.02 0.96
C LYS A 124 2.88 10.87 2.28
N ARG A 125 1.91 11.73 2.56
CA ARG A 125 1.11 11.69 3.79
C ARG A 125 0.42 10.34 3.97
N ILE A 126 -0.07 9.74 2.88
CA ILE A 126 -0.77 8.45 2.92
C ILE A 126 0.21 7.30 3.10
N ALA A 127 1.33 7.30 2.39
CA ALA A 127 2.39 6.32 2.58
C ALA A 127 2.92 6.35 4.03
N GLU A 128 3.17 7.54 4.58
CA GLU A 128 3.60 7.72 5.97
C GLU A 128 2.52 7.28 6.97
N SER A 129 1.24 7.51 6.68
CA SER A 129 0.11 7.03 7.50
C SER A 129 0.06 5.50 7.56
N ILE A 130 0.24 4.81 6.42
CA ILE A 130 0.30 3.35 6.36
C ILE A 130 1.49 2.82 7.16
N GLU A 131 2.66 3.47 7.06
CA GLU A 131 3.84 3.12 7.87
C GLU A 131 3.61 3.35 9.37
N ALA A 132 2.96 4.45 9.74
CA ALA A 132 2.62 4.74 11.12
C ALA A 132 1.67 3.68 11.71
N LEU A 133 0.63 3.29 10.95
CA LEU A 133 -0.27 2.21 11.32
C LEU A 133 0.47 0.90 11.56
N ALA A 134 1.38 0.52 10.65
CA ALA A 134 2.18 -0.69 10.81
C ALA A 134 3.04 -0.64 12.08
N ARG A 135 3.71 0.48 12.35
CA ARG A 135 4.52 0.66 13.57
C ARG A 135 3.68 0.62 14.84
N GLN A 136 2.44 1.12 14.79
CA GLN A 136 1.54 1.19 15.93
C GLN A 136 0.90 -0.16 16.26
N PHE A 137 0.49 -0.92 15.25
CA PHE A 137 -0.34 -2.12 15.41
C PHE A 137 0.39 -3.43 15.12
N ALA A 138 1.35 -3.48 14.19
CA ALA A 138 2.13 -4.68 13.89
C ALA A 138 3.24 -4.92 14.94
N LYS A 139 2.82 -5.30 16.16
CA LYS A 139 3.69 -5.45 17.32
C LYS A 139 4.04 -6.91 17.63
N GLN A 140 3.23 -7.88 17.20
CA GLN A 140 3.45 -9.28 17.51
C GLN A 140 4.40 -9.90 16.50
N ASP A 141 5.52 -10.47 16.94
CA ASP A 141 6.37 -11.26 16.05
C ASP A 141 5.58 -12.47 15.50
N SER A 142 5.74 -12.71 14.21
CA SER A 142 5.12 -13.81 13.50
C SER A 142 6.18 -14.70 12.88
N ALA A 143 5.87 -16.00 12.78
CA ALA A 143 6.78 -16.95 12.15
C ALA A 143 7.00 -16.55 10.69
N VAL A 144 8.27 -16.39 10.32
CA VAL A 144 8.75 -16.07 8.98
C VAL A 144 9.00 -17.34 8.18
#